data_AF-A0A9D2EHC0-F1
#
_entry.id   AF-A0A9D2EHC0-F1
#
_cell.length_a   1.000
_cell.length_b   1.000
_cell.length_c   1.000
_cell.angle_alpha   90.00
_cell.angle_beta   90.00
_cell.angle_gamma   90.00
#
_symmetry.space_group_name_H-M   'P 1'
#
loop_
_entity.id
_entity.type
_entity.pdbx_description
1 polymer ?
#
loop_
_entity_poly.entity_id
_entity_poly.type
_entity_poly.pdbx_seq_one_letter_code
_entity_poly.pdbx_strand_id
1 'polypeptide(L)'
;MDLSGHRGGEQQPSAFVADICRRLGEEYGGFDTAAPLPQGPGGPGAEVVIHVAGSSDPDRPPFLQGAGITRTARAYADRTEVFDGDVLLAVYDDLTVANVFQEH
;
A
#
# COMPACT_ATOMS: atom_id res chain seq x y z
N MET A 1 28.19 -24.36 -11.51
CA MET A 1 27.58 -23.72 -10.34
C MET A 1 26.75 -22.58 -10.87
N ASP A 2 25.45 -22.80 -10.91
CA ASP A 2 24.45 -21.86 -11.41
C ASP A 2 24.07 -20.93 -10.24
N LEU A 3 24.27 -19.62 -10.42
CA LEU A 3 23.86 -18.58 -9.46
C LEU A 3 22.55 -17.94 -9.92
N SER A 4 21.56 -18.75 -10.29
CA SER A 4 20.22 -18.25 -10.59
C SER A 4 19.35 -18.27 -9.35
N GLY A 5 18.84 -17.10 -8.96
CA GLY A 5 17.54 -17.00 -8.33
C GLY A 5 17.51 -17.02 -6.80
N HIS A 6 17.92 -15.91 -6.19
CA HIS A 6 17.24 -15.45 -4.97
C HIS A 6 16.91 -13.96 -5.14
N ARG A 7 15.93 -13.67 -6.00
CA ARG A 7 15.11 -12.47 -5.80
C ARG A 7 14.40 -12.71 -4.47
N GLY A 8 14.74 -11.92 -3.44
CA GLY A 8 14.06 -11.96 -2.15
C GLY A 8 12.57 -11.97 -2.40
N GLY A 9 11.84 -12.90 -1.77
CA GLY A 9 10.47 -13.24 -2.12
C GLY A 9 9.63 -12.00 -2.37
N GLU A 10 9.24 -11.77 -3.62
CA GLU A 10 8.34 -10.70 -4.01
C GLU A 10 7.01 -11.01 -3.33
N GLN A 11 6.74 -10.35 -2.20
CA GLN A 11 5.47 -10.48 -1.50
C GLN A 11 4.39 -10.03 -2.49
N GLN A 12 3.39 -10.86 -2.73
CA GLN A 12 2.29 -10.44 -3.60
C GLN A 12 1.40 -9.47 -2.81
N PRO A 13 1.00 -8.33 -3.41
CA PRO A 13 0.06 -7.43 -2.76
C PRO A 13 -1.29 -8.12 -2.58
N SER A 14 -2.03 -7.72 -1.54
CA SER A 14 -3.45 -8.08 -1.44
C SER A 14 -4.25 -7.56 -2.64
N ALA A 15 -5.42 -8.14 -2.93
CA ALA A 15 -6.26 -7.67 -4.02
C ALA A 15 -6.62 -6.18 -3.87
N PHE A 16 -6.86 -5.74 -2.64
CA PHE A 16 -7.09 -4.34 -2.30
C PHE A 16 -5.92 -3.43 -2.70
N VAL A 17 -4.70 -3.79 -2.29
CA VAL A 17 -3.48 -3.02 -2.60
C VAL A 17 -3.19 -3.03 -4.10
N ALA A 18 -3.34 -4.18 -4.75
CA ALA A 18 -3.14 -4.33 -6.19
C ALA A 18 -4.09 -3.40 -6.99
N ASP A 19 -5.35 -3.30 -6.59
CA ASP A 19 -6.34 -2.44 -7.26
C ASP A 19 -5.98 -0.95 -7.10
N ILE A 20 -5.56 -0.53 -5.89
CA ILE A 20 -5.10 0.85 -5.64
C ILE A 20 -3.88 1.18 -6.51
N CYS A 21 -2.84 0.35 -6.49
CA CYS A 21 -1.63 0.53 -7.32
C CYS A 21 -2.01 0.66 -8.80
N ARG A 22 -2.84 -0.26 -9.30
CA ARG A 22 -3.32 -0.25 -10.69
C ARG A 22 -4.07 1.04 -11.05
N ARG A 23 -4.97 1.52 -10.19
CA ARG A 23 -5.76 2.75 -10.44
C ARG A 23 -4.92 4.01 -10.39
N LEU A 24 -3.92 4.07 -9.52
CA LEU A 24 -2.98 5.18 -9.43
C LEU A 24 -1.89 5.14 -10.53
N GLY A 25 -1.75 4.03 -11.24
CA GLY A 25 -0.66 3.83 -12.20
C GLY A 25 0.70 3.62 -11.52
N GLU A 26 0.69 3.16 -10.27
CA GLU A 26 1.87 2.92 -9.44
C GLU A 26 2.22 1.43 -9.45
N GLU A 27 3.51 1.11 -9.43
CA GLU A 27 3.97 -0.27 -9.25
C GLU A 27 4.14 -0.58 -7.76
N TYR A 28 3.77 -1.80 -7.35
CA TYR A 28 3.89 -2.22 -5.96
C TYR A 28 5.36 -2.45 -5.58
N GLY A 29 5.79 -1.86 -4.46
CA GLY A 29 7.17 -1.87 -3.98
C GLY A 29 7.55 -3.08 -3.11
N GLY A 30 6.67 -4.08 -3.01
CA GLY A 30 6.95 -5.36 -2.35
C GLY A 30 6.63 -5.42 -0.85
N PHE A 31 6.04 -4.38 -0.28
CA PHE A 31 5.62 -4.38 1.13
C PHE A 31 4.39 -3.50 1.40
N ASP A 32 3.48 -3.98 2.23
CA ASP A 32 2.38 -3.20 2.79
C ASP A 32 2.05 -3.64 4.21
N THR A 33 1.43 -2.75 4.98
CA THR A 33 0.91 -3.06 6.32
C THR A 33 -0.52 -2.56 6.44
N ALA A 34 -1.34 -3.28 7.21
CA ALA A 34 -2.69 -2.87 7.56
C ALA A 34 -2.86 -2.82 9.08
N ALA A 35 -3.49 -1.76 9.59
CA ALA A 35 -3.82 -1.61 10.99
C ALA A 35 -5.21 -0.96 11.15
N PRO A 36 -5.93 -1.22 12.25
CA PRO A 36 -7.16 -0.50 12.55
C PRO A 36 -6.91 1.02 12.64
N LEU A 37 -7.78 1.83 12.05
CA LEU A 37 -7.74 3.27 12.23
C LEU A 37 -8.11 3.63 13.68
N PRO A 38 -7.45 4.63 14.28
CA PRO A 38 -7.91 5.23 15.52
C PRO A 38 -9.34 5.76 15.36
N GLN A 39 -10.12 5.78 16.45
CA GLN A 39 -11.46 6.37 16.42
C GLN A 39 -11.38 7.84 15.99
N GLY A 40 -12.11 8.19 14.93
CA GLY A 40 -12.09 9.51 14.33
C GLY A 40 -13.40 9.85 13.61
N PRO A 41 -13.49 11.05 12.99
CA PRO A 41 -14.73 11.55 12.40
C PRO A 41 -15.25 10.72 11.21
N GLY A 42 -14.40 9.93 10.56
CA GLY A 42 -14.79 8.99 9.50
C GLY A 42 -15.39 7.67 10.00
N GLY A 43 -15.47 7.46 11.32
CA GLY A 43 -15.91 6.19 11.89
C GLY A 43 -14.81 5.12 11.90
N PRO A 44 -15.16 3.85 12.25
CA PRO A 44 -14.20 2.75 12.26
C PRO A 44 -13.70 2.46 10.84
N GLY A 45 -12.43 2.06 10.73
CA GLY A 45 -11.80 1.74 9.45
C GLY A 45 -10.45 1.06 9.62
N ALA A 46 -9.71 0.94 8.52
CA ALA A 46 -8.34 0.45 8.50
C ALA A 46 -7.44 1.41 7.74
N GLU A 47 -6.21 1.58 8.22
CA GLU A 47 -5.15 2.28 7.52
C GLU A 47 -4.22 1.24 6.91
N VAL A 48 -3.97 1.38 5.61
CA VAL A 48 -3.05 0.55 4.86
C VAL A 48 -1.92 1.41 4.35
N VAL A 49 -0.69 1.10 4.75
CA VAL A 49 0.52 1.76 4.26
C VAL A 49 1.12 0.89 3.17
N ILE A 50 1.16 1.41 1.95
CA ILE A 50 1.61 0.71 0.75
C ILE A 50 2.96 1.26 0.34
N HIS A 51 3.99 0.43 0.26
CA HIS A 51 5.25 0.83 -0.36
C HIS A 51 5.11 0.68 -1.87
N VAL A 52 5.38 1.75 -2.62
CA VAL A 52 5.37 1.73 -4.08
C VAL A 52 6.79 1.68 -4.62
N ALA A 53 6.96 1.14 -5.83
CA ALA A 53 8.22 1.17 -6.54
C ALA A 53 8.54 2.60 -6.98
N GLY A 54 9.82 2.86 -7.23
CA GLY A 54 10.30 4.16 -7.67
C GLY A 54 11.80 4.21 -7.66
N SER A 55 12.35 5.38 -8.01
CA SER A 55 13.79 5.60 -7.88
C SER A 55 14.14 5.62 -6.40
N SER A 56 14.94 4.65 -5.97
CA SER A 56 15.49 4.65 -4.61
C SER A 56 16.25 5.95 -4.38
N ASP A 57 15.96 6.61 -3.26
CA ASP A 57 16.77 7.72 -2.79
C ASP A 57 18.25 7.26 -2.67
N PRO A 58 19.20 7.92 -3.36
CA PRO A 58 20.61 7.52 -3.35
C PRO A 58 21.26 7.61 -1.97
N ASP A 59 20.72 8.42 -1.05
CA ASP A 59 21.20 8.52 0.34
C ASP A 59 20.60 7.43 1.25
N ARG A 60 19.67 6.60 0.73
CA ARG A 60 19.03 5.55 1.52
C ARG A 60 19.95 4.34 1.73
N PRO A 61 20.08 3.85 2.98
CA PRO A 61 20.90 2.67 3.26
C PRO A 61 20.45 1.43 2.48
N PRO A 62 21.39 0.65 1.91
CA PRO A 62 21.08 -0.46 0.99
C PRO A 62 20.42 -1.67 1.65
N PHE A 63 20.38 -1.73 2.99
CA PHE A 63 19.72 -2.81 3.74
C PHE A 63 18.23 -2.56 3.98
N LEU A 64 17.70 -1.38 3.65
CA LEU A 64 16.27 -1.07 3.75
C LEU A 64 15.54 -1.48 2.45
N GLN A 65 14.44 -2.22 2.56
CA GLN A 65 13.64 -2.66 1.40
C GLN A 65 12.69 -1.57 0.88
N GLY A 66 12.35 -1.60 -0.41
CA GLY A 66 11.47 -0.63 -1.10
C GLY A 66 12.19 0.66 -1.55
N ALA A 67 11.49 1.56 -2.24
CA ALA A 67 12.05 2.86 -2.67
C ALA A 67 12.02 3.94 -1.57
N GLY A 68 11.34 3.66 -0.45
CA GLY A 68 11.05 4.66 0.59
C GLY A 68 9.84 5.54 0.28
N ILE A 69 9.15 5.28 -0.83
CA ILE A 69 7.94 5.98 -1.25
C ILE A 69 6.74 5.19 -0.74
N THR A 70 5.79 5.89 -0.10
CA THR A 70 4.58 5.27 0.44
C THR A 70 3.31 5.95 -0.05
N ARG A 71 2.21 5.18 -0.02
CA ARG A 71 0.84 5.67 -0.12
C ARG A 71 0.09 5.18 1.10
N THR A 72 -0.75 6.05 1.67
CA THR A 72 -1.58 5.69 2.82
C THR A 72 -3.02 5.61 2.36
N ALA A 73 -3.63 4.42 2.41
CA ALA A 73 -5.04 4.23 2.12
C ALA A 73 -5.82 4.11 3.44
N ARG A 74 -6.80 4.99 3.64
CA ARG A 74 -7.75 4.94 4.76
C ARG A 74 -9.06 4.37 4.26
N ALA A 75 -9.32 3.12 4.59
CA ALA A 75 -10.51 2.39 4.20
C ALA A 75 -11.58 2.47 5.31
N TYR A 76 -12.75 2.99 4.95
CA TYR A 76 -13.95 3.11 5.78
C TYR A 76 -15.02 2.13 5.28
N ALA A 77 -16.17 2.13 5.94
CA ALA A 77 -17.29 1.26 5.56
C ALA A 77 -17.90 1.61 4.19
N ASP A 78 -17.76 2.86 3.75
CA ASP A 78 -18.42 3.43 2.57
C ASP A 78 -17.45 3.89 1.48
N ARG A 79 -16.15 4.04 1.77
CA ARG A 79 -15.14 4.53 0.83
C ARG A 79 -13.72 4.21 1.27
N THR A 80 -12.76 4.41 0.36
CA THR A 80 -11.33 4.47 0.64
C THR A 80 -10.75 5.79 0.17
N GLU A 81 -9.98 6.45 1.02
CA GLU A 81 -9.23 7.67 0.70
C GLU A 81 -7.75 7.33 0.60
N VAL A 82 -7.06 7.72 -0.47
CA VAL A 82 -5.62 7.42 -0.67
C VAL A 82 -4.80 8.70 -0.67
N PHE A 83 -3.73 8.71 0.12
CA PHE A 83 -2.89 9.88 0.38
C PHE A 83 -1.43 9.66 0.01
N ASP A 84 -0.74 10.74 -0.36
CA ASP A 84 0.72 10.90 -0.35
C ASP A 84 1.10 11.94 0.70
N GLY A 85 1.57 11.48 1.86
CA GLY A 85 1.69 12.32 3.05
C GLY A 85 0.33 12.92 3.42
N ASP A 86 0.23 14.25 3.39
CA ASP A 86 -1.01 14.99 3.67
C ASP A 86 -1.86 15.27 2.41
N VAL A 87 -1.39 14.90 1.22
CA VAL A 87 -2.08 15.17 -0.05
C VAL A 87 -3.04 14.03 -0.38
N LEU A 88 -4.33 14.33 -0.46
CA LEU A 88 -5.33 13.38 -0.96
C LEU A 88 -5.16 13.20 -2.48
N LEU A 89 -4.84 11.97 -2.90
CA LEU A 89 -4.67 11.61 -4.31
C LEU A 89 -5.97 11.13 -4.94
N ALA A 90 -6.74 10.31 -4.23
CA ALA A 90 -7.93 9.66 -4.77
C ALA A 90 -8.93 9.27 -3.68
N VAL A 91 -10.20 9.15 -4.09
CA VAL A 91 -11.29 8.57 -3.31
C VAL A 91 -11.96 7.50 -4.14
N TYR A 92 -12.18 6.33 -3.55
CA TYR A 92 -12.85 5.19 -4.17
C TYR A 92 -14.04 4.76 -3.32
N ASP A 93 -15.26 4.92 -3.83
CA ASP A 93 -16.49 4.53 -3.12
C ASP A 93 -16.80 3.03 -3.24
N ASP A 94 -16.09 2.31 -4.12
CA ASP A 94 -16.26 0.87 -4.36
C ASP A 94 -15.22 0.00 -3.64
N LEU A 95 -14.20 0.63 -3.02
CA LEU A 95 -13.21 -0.04 -2.18
C LEU A 95 -13.43 0.37 -0.74
N THR A 96 -13.67 -0.60 0.13
CA THR A 96 -14.04 -0.37 1.53
C THR A 96 -13.18 -1.19 2.49
N VAL A 97 -13.34 -0.96 3.79
CA VAL A 97 -12.67 -1.72 4.86
C VAL A 97 -12.94 -3.22 4.75
N ALA A 98 -14.08 -3.64 4.17
CA ALA A 98 -14.36 -5.06 3.95
C ALA A 98 -13.35 -5.70 2.98
N ASN A 99 -12.89 -4.95 1.96
CA ASN A 99 -11.93 -5.42 0.99
C ASN A 99 -10.51 -5.56 1.57
N VAL A 100 -10.18 -4.79 2.61
CA VAL A 100 -8.88 -4.87 3.30
C VAL A 100 -8.69 -6.23 3.98
N PHE A 101 -9.74 -6.77 4.57
CA PHE A 101 -9.71 -8.03 5.33
C PHE A 101 -10.32 -9.21 4.57
N GLN A 102 -10.62 -9.04 3.30
CA GLN A 102 -11.12 -10.13 2.46
C GLN A 102 -9.92 -11.01 2.07
N GLU A 103 -9.75 -12.12 2.79
CA GLU A 103 -8.76 -13.16 2.46
C GLU A 103 -9.09 -13.75 1.07
N HIS A 104 -8.04 -14.06 0.29
CA HIS A 104 -8.13 -14.75 -1.00
C HIS A 104 -8.68 -16.17 -0.88
#